data_AF-A0A2S9FN69-F1
#
_entry.id   AF-A0A2S9FN69-F1
#
_cell.length_a   1.000
_cell.length_b   1.000
_cell.length_c   1.000
_cell.angle_alpha   90.00
_cell.angle_beta   90.00
_cell.angle_gamma   90.00
#
_symmetry.space_group_name_H-M   'P 1'
#
loop_
_entity.id
_entity.type
_entity.pdbx_description
1 polymer ?
#
loop_
_entity_poly.entity_id
_entity_poly.type
_entity_poly.pdbx_seq_one_letter_code
_entity_poly.pdbx_strand_id
1 'polypeptide(L)'
;RAHDQFRWFAGGWSVNSDLPTTAGFDGATQFVRKEDVAESIPCGPDLDEIVDAVGKYWEAGFTDIALVQVGGDSQEAFLKEAAAPLLEKLRSASR
;
A
#
# COMPACT_ATOMS: atom_id res chain seq x y z
N ARG A 1 6.30 -9.55 -1.50
CA ARG A 1 5.74 -9.30 -0.16
C ARG A 1 4.30 -8.78 -0.25
N ALA A 2 4.06 -7.69 -0.99
CA ALA A 2 2.71 -7.12 -1.21
C ALA A 2 1.63 -8.16 -1.56
N HIS A 3 1.83 -8.96 -2.61
CA HIS A 3 0.88 -10.01 -2.98
C HIS A 3 0.71 -11.11 -1.92
N ASP A 4 1.81 -11.59 -1.36
CA ASP A 4 1.80 -12.68 -0.38
C ASP A 4 1.06 -12.29 0.91
N GLN A 5 1.28 -11.07 1.41
CA GLN A 5 0.82 -10.62 2.73
C GLN A 5 -0.39 -9.67 2.68
N PHE A 6 -0.71 -9.11 1.52
CA PHE A 6 -1.68 -8.01 1.37
C PHE A 6 -2.66 -8.17 0.21
N ARG A 7 -2.68 -9.30 -0.51
CA ARG A 7 -3.66 -9.57 -1.59
C ARG A 7 -5.12 -9.45 -1.15
N TRP A 8 -5.40 -9.60 0.15
CA TRP A 8 -6.72 -9.39 0.74
C TRP A 8 -7.29 -7.98 0.50
N PHE A 9 -6.44 -6.99 0.22
CA PHE A 9 -6.90 -5.63 -0.09
C PHE A 9 -7.69 -5.55 -1.42
N ALA A 10 -7.50 -6.51 -2.34
CA ALA A 10 -8.17 -6.53 -3.64
C ALA A 10 -9.70 -6.71 -3.57
N GLY A 11 -10.24 -7.21 -2.44
CA GLY A 11 -11.68 -7.41 -2.27
C GLY A 11 -12.47 -6.11 -2.07
N GLY A 12 -11.81 -5.00 -1.76
CA GLY A 12 -12.46 -3.75 -1.38
C GLY A 12 -13.18 -3.83 -0.02
N TRP A 13 -13.62 -2.68 0.49
CA TRP A 13 -14.13 -2.59 1.86
C TRP A 13 -15.36 -3.46 2.13
N SER A 14 -16.33 -3.50 1.20
CA SER A 14 -17.58 -4.25 1.40
C SER A 14 -17.35 -5.75 1.55
N VAL A 15 -16.40 -6.33 0.81
CA VAL A 15 -16.08 -7.75 0.96
C VAL A 15 -15.27 -7.95 2.24
N ASN A 16 -14.28 -7.08 2.48
CA ASN A 16 -13.40 -7.20 3.63
C ASN A 16 -14.14 -7.09 4.98
N SER A 17 -15.23 -6.32 5.06
CA SER A 17 -16.06 -6.23 6.27
C SER A 17 -16.89 -7.48 6.56
N ASP A 18 -17.17 -8.29 5.55
CA ASP A 18 -18.02 -9.48 5.66
C ASP A 18 -17.23 -10.78 5.87
N LEU A 19 -15.90 -10.75 5.72
CA LEU A 19 -15.03 -11.90 5.93
C LEU A 19 -14.61 -12.02 7.41
N PRO A 20 -15.12 -13.01 8.17
CA PRO A 20 -14.95 -13.04 9.62
C PRO A 20 -13.62 -13.67 10.08
N THR A 21 -12.86 -14.31 9.18
CA THR A 21 -11.65 -15.07 9.53
C THR A 21 -10.56 -14.93 8.48
N THR A 22 -9.32 -15.15 8.89
CA THR A 22 -8.15 -15.16 8.00
C THR A 22 -8.25 -16.21 6.90
N ALA A 23 -8.85 -17.38 7.17
CA ALA A 23 -9.12 -18.40 6.15
C ALA A 23 -10.12 -17.89 5.08
N GLY A 24 -11.09 -17.06 5.48
CA GLY A 24 -12.01 -16.40 4.56
C GLY A 24 -11.28 -15.45 3.62
N PHE A 25 -10.37 -14.62 4.15
CA PHE A 25 -9.52 -13.73 3.35
C PHE A 25 -8.62 -14.52 2.38
N ASP A 26 -8.01 -15.61 2.84
CA ASP A 26 -7.15 -16.46 2.00
C ASP A 26 -7.94 -17.08 0.85
N GLY A 27 -9.10 -17.69 1.14
CA GLY A 27 -9.98 -18.28 0.14
C GLY A 27 -10.53 -17.26 -0.85
N ALA A 28 -10.95 -16.08 -0.39
CA ALA A 28 -11.48 -15.01 -1.25
C ALA A 28 -10.44 -14.44 -2.21
N THR A 29 -9.15 -14.54 -1.87
CA THR A 29 -8.06 -13.92 -2.65
C THR A 29 -7.10 -14.92 -3.29
N GLN A 30 -7.40 -16.22 -3.25
CA GLN A 30 -6.54 -17.28 -3.78
C GLN A 30 -6.20 -17.14 -5.28
N PHE A 31 -7.05 -16.46 -6.04
CA PHE A 31 -6.86 -16.23 -7.49
C PHE A 31 -6.30 -14.84 -7.82
N VAL A 32 -6.10 -13.97 -6.82
CA VAL A 32 -5.46 -12.67 -7.02
C VAL A 32 -4.02 -12.92 -7.46
N ARG A 33 -3.58 -12.23 -8.51
CA ARG A 33 -2.24 -12.34 -9.08
C ARG A 33 -1.39 -11.16 -8.62
N LYS A 34 -0.08 -11.22 -8.88
CA LYS A 34 0.85 -10.15 -8.44
C LYS A 34 0.55 -8.83 -9.15
N GLU A 35 0.21 -8.91 -10.43
CA GLU A 35 -0.19 -7.80 -11.27
C GLU A 35 -1.46 -7.10 -10.74
N ASP A 36 -2.48 -7.85 -10.31
CA ASP A 36 -3.71 -7.27 -9.77
C ASP A 36 -3.43 -6.42 -8.50
N VAL A 37 -2.43 -6.83 -7.72
CA VAL A 37 -1.96 -6.07 -6.54
C VAL A 37 -1.14 -4.85 -6.97
N ALA A 38 -0.20 -5.02 -7.90
CA ALA A 38 0.68 -3.94 -8.34
C ALA A 38 -0.09 -2.80 -9.06
N GLU A 39 -1.20 -3.11 -9.73
CA GLU A 39 -2.09 -2.12 -10.34
C GLU A 39 -2.91 -1.32 -9.31
N SER A 40 -3.13 -1.89 -8.12
CA SER A 40 -4.03 -1.32 -7.10
C SER A 40 -3.30 -0.55 -6.00
N ILE A 41 -2.08 -0.97 -5.65
CA ILE A 41 -1.26 -0.33 -4.62
C ILE A 41 0.14 -0.04 -5.15
N PRO A 42 0.70 1.16 -4.90
CA PRO A 42 2.04 1.49 -5.36
C PRO A 42 3.05 0.55 -4.69
N CYS A 43 3.78 -0.19 -5.52
CA CYS A 43 4.81 -1.12 -5.10
C CYS A 43 6.16 -0.53 -5.50
N GLY A 44 7.01 -0.23 -4.52
CA GLY A 44 8.35 0.33 -4.77
C GLY A 44 9.24 -0.58 -5.64
N PRO A 45 10.46 -0.12 -6.00
CA PRO A 45 11.22 0.92 -5.30
C PRO A 45 11.05 2.34 -5.85
N ASP A 46 10.21 2.56 -6.87
CA ASP A 46 9.99 3.90 -7.43
C ASP A 46 9.24 4.79 -6.43
N LEU A 47 9.93 5.82 -5.92
CA LEU A 47 9.34 6.74 -4.96
C LEU A 47 8.45 7.78 -5.62
N ASP A 48 8.67 8.09 -6.90
CA ASP A 48 7.86 9.05 -7.63
C ASP A 48 6.48 8.45 -7.94
N GLU A 49 6.41 7.16 -8.29
CA GLU A 49 5.13 6.44 -8.41
C GLU A 49 4.33 6.44 -7.10
N ILE A 50 5.01 6.31 -5.95
CA ILE A 50 4.34 6.39 -4.64
C ILE A 50 3.82 7.80 -4.39
N VAL A 51 4.58 8.85 -4.71
CA VAL A 51 4.17 10.25 -4.52
C VAL A 51 2.96 10.56 -5.40
N ASP A 52 2.96 10.14 -6.66
CA ASP A 52 1.83 10.33 -7.58
C ASP A 52 0.56 9.62 -7.10
N ALA A 53 0.71 8.39 -6.58
CA ALA A 53 -0.41 7.64 -6.01
C ALA A 53 -0.98 8.33 -4.76
N VAL A 54 -0.11 8.87 -3.89
CA VAL A 54 -0.52 9.58 -2.68
C VAL A 54 -1.15 10.94 -3.02
N GLY A 55 -0.77 11.56 -4.15
CA GLY A 55 -1.23 12.91 -4.50
C GLY A 55 -2.73 13.07 -4.63
N LYS A 56 -3.39 12.01 -5.11
CA LYS A 56 -4.85 11.92 -5.22
C LYS A 56 -5.57 12.18 -3.89
N TYR A 57 -4.94 11.88 -2.75
CA TYR A 57 -5.54 12.10 -1.44
C TYR A 57 -5.46 13.57 -1.00
N TRP A 58 -4.31 14.24 -1.09
CA TRP A 58 -4.27 15.65 -0.69
C TRP A 58 -5.01 16.56 -1.68
N GLU A 59 -5.05 16.20 -2.98
CA GLU A 59 -5.91 16.85 -3.96
C GLU A 59 -7.40 16.72 -3.62
N ALA A 60 -7.78 15.61 -2.98
CA ALA A 60 -9.12 15.39 -2.43
C ALA A 60 -9.36 16.09 -1.07
N GLY A 61 -8.37 16.81 -0.54
CA GLY A 61 -8.48 17.59 0.71
C GLY A 61 -8.10 16.85 1.99
N PHE A 62 -7.52 15.65 1.90
CA PHE A 62 -6.96 14.98 3.07
C PHE A 62 -5.70 15.72 3.58
N THR A 63 -5.64 15.98 4.89
CA THR A 63 -4.54 16.71 5.53
C THR A 63 -3.46 15.80 6.13
N ASP A 64 -3.86 14.59 6.50
CA ASP A 64 -3.04 13.63 7.21
C ASP A 64 -3.09 12.29 6.46
N ILE A 65 -1.92 11.82 6.00
CA ILE A 65 -1.80 10.58 5.24
C ILE A 65 -0.86 9.64 5.98
N ALA A 66 -1.37 8.45 6.30
CA ALA A 66 -0.58 7.38 6.90
C ALA A 66 -0.06 6.42 5.81
N LEU A 67 1.22 6.08 5.91
CA LEU A 67 1.85 5.09 5.03
C LEU A 67 2.02 3.77 5.78
N VAL A 68 1.62 2.68 5.15
CA VAL A 68 1.79 1.32 5.68
C VAL A 68 2.76 0.57 4.80
N GLN A 69 3.92 0.20 5.35
CA GLN A 69 4.87 -0.66 4.68
C GLN A 69 4.41 -2.12 4.81
N VAL A 70 4.42 -2.86 3.70
CA VAL A 70 4.10 -4.29 3.68
C VAL A 70 5.38 -5.12 3.71
N GLY A 71 5.48 -6.03 4.68
CA GLY A 71 6.65 -6.88 4.87
C GLY A 71 7.45 -6.50 6.10
N GLY A 72 6.94 -6.86 7.28
CA GLY A 72 7.56 -6.51 8.57
C GLY A 72 8.99 -7.05 8.74
N ASP A 73 9.34 -8.13 8.04
CA ASP A 73 10.70 -8.66 7.93
C ASP A 73 11.71 -7.67 7.31
N SER A 74 11.21 -6.66 6.60
CA SER A 74 12.00 -5.64 5.91
C SER A 74 11.79 -4.22 6.44
N GLN A 75 11.14 -4.07 7.60
CA GLN A 75 10.85 -2.77 8.19
C GLN A 75 12.13 -1.95 8.43
N GLU A 76 13.20 -2.56 8.94
CA GLU A 76 14.46 -1.85 9.22
C GLU A 76 15.11 -1.31 7.94
N ALA A 77 15.12 -2.10 6.87
CA ALA A 77 15.64 -1.69 5.57
C ALA A 77 14.81 -0.52 5.00
N PHE A 78 13.48 -0.62 5.06
CA PHE A 78 12.60 0.48 4.65
C PHE A 78 12.90 1.77 5.41
N LEU A 79 12.99 1.72 6.73
CA LEU A 79 13.27 2.90 7.56
C LEU A 79 14.63 3.53 7.24
N LYS A 80 15.65 2.70 6.95
CA LYS A 80 17.00 3.16 6.65
C LYS A 80 17.15 3.72 5.24
N GLU A 81 16.46 3.14 4.26
CA GLU A 81 16.79 3.35 2.84
C GLU A 81 15.72 4.14 2.08
N ALA A 82 14.44 3.98 2.43
CA ALA A 82 13.33 4.52 1.64
C ALA A 82 12.47 5.54 2.40
N ALA A 83 12.30 5.38 3.71
CA ALA A 83 11.37 6.21 4.48
C ALA A 83 11.73 7.69 4.47
N ALA A 84 13.00 8.05 4.74
CA ALA A 84 13.40 9.46 4.77
C ALA A 84 13.32 10.13 3.37
N PRO A 85 13.87 9.54 2.29
CA PRO A 85 13.70 10.09 0.94
C PRO A 85 12.23 10.21 0.50
N LEU A 86 11.40 9.22 0.84
CA LEU A 86 9.97 9.25 0.53
C LEU A 86 9.26 10.40 1.25
N LEU A 87 9.52 10.58 2.55
CA LEU A 87 8.94 11.68 3.33
C LEU A 87 9.37 13.05 2.81
N GLU A 88 10.62 13.20 2.37
CA GLU A 88 11.10 14.44 1.75
C GLU A 88 10.36 14.73 0.43
N LYS A 89 10.24 13.74 -0.46
CA LYS A 89 9.50 13.89 -1.72
C LYS A 89 8.03 14.24 -1.49
N LEU A 90 7.35 13.53 -0.59
CA LEU A 90 5.94 13.80 -0.25
C LEU A 90 5.74 15.22 0.26
N ARG A 91 6.59 15.68 1.20
CA ARG A 91 6.53 17.06 1.73
C ARG A 91 6.85 18.11 0.67
N SER A 92 7.68 17.78 -0.32
CA SER A 92 7.97 18.68 -1.43
C SER A 92 6.81 18.77 -2.41
N ALA A 93 6.11 17.67 -2.66
CA ALA A 93 5.00 17.59 -3.60
C ALA A 93 3.68 18.15 -3.04
N SER A 94 3.48 18.08 -1.72
CA SER A 94 2.26 18.55 -1.05
C SER A 94 2.33 20.01 -0.57
N ARG A 95 3.30 20.79 -1.04
CA ARG A 95 3.51 22.20 -0.66
C ARG A 95 2.78 23.17 -1.56
#